data_AF-A0A3M1EEI9-F1
#
_entry.id   AF-A0A3M1EEI9-F1
#
_cell.length_a   1.000
_cell.length_b   1.000
_cell.length_c   1.000
_cell.angle_alpha   90.00
_cell.angle_beta   90.00
_cell.angle_gamma   90.00
#
_symmetry.space_group_name_H-M   'P 1'
#
loop_
_entity.id
_entity.type
_entity.pdbx_description
1 polymer ?
#
loop_
_entity_poly.entity_id
_entity_poly.type
_entity_poly.pdbx_seq_one_letter_code
_entity_poly.pdbx_strand_id
1 'polypeptide(L)' 'SGSACTSGSVEPSHVLQAMHVPYEAAIGSLRLTLGHSNTDEHVDYVLEVLPEVVERMRAIHAVTA' A
#
# COMPACT_ATOMS: atom_id res chain seq x y z
N SER A 1 11.06 8.84 1.87
CA SER A 1 10.83 9.98 0.95
C SER A 1 11.10 9.53 -0.49
N GLY A 2 10.27 8.64 -1.02
CA GLY A 2 10.50 8.01 -2.34
C GLY A 2 9.29 7.24 -2.88
N SER A 3 8.11 7.44 -2.29
CA SER A 3 6.86 6.92 -2.84
C SER A 3 6.36 7.87 -3.94
N ALA A 4 5.65 7.34 -4.94
CA ALA A 4 5.03 8.12 -6.02
C ALA A 4 4.15 9.28 -5.49
N CYS A 5 3.57 9.12 -4.29
CA CYS A 5 2.81 10.17 -3.61
C CYS A 5 3.64 11.44 -3.31
N THR A 6 4.96 11.32 -3.20
CA THR A 6 5.88 12.45 -2.93
C THR A 6 6.28 13.20 -4.22
N SER A 7 6.06 12.61 -5.40
CA SER A 7 6.40 13.20 -6.71
C SER A 7 5.24 13.98 -7.36
N GLY A 8 4.12 14.16 -6.67
CA GLY A 8 2.99 14.99 -7.14
C GLY A 8 2.09 14.35 -8.19
N SER A 9 2.30 13.08 -8.54
CA SER A 9 1.42 12.33 -9.47
C SER A 9 0.82 11.14 -8.75
N VAL A 10 -0.52 11.08 -8.71
CA VAL A 10 -1.31 9.95 -8.16
C VAL A 10 -1.69 9.01 -9.32
N GLU A 11 -0.73 8.73 -10.19
CA GLU A 11 -0.95 7.74 -11.25
C GLU A 11 -0.66 6.33 -10.72
N PRO A 12 -1.50 5.34 -11.07
CA PRO A 12 -1.27 3.96 -10.68
C PRO A 12 -0.04 3.40 -11.39
N SER A 13 0.51 2.32 -10.83
CA SER A 13 1.63 1.61 -11.44
C SER A 13 1.29 1.16 -12.87
N HIS A 14 2.11 1.55 -13.85
CA HIS A 14 2.01 1.10 -15.24
C HIS A 14 2.07 -0.44 -15.36
N VAL A 15 2.76 -1.12 -14.45
CA VAL A 15 2.81 -2.59 -14.39
C VAL A 15 1.45 -3.16 -13.99
N LEU A 16 0.80 -2.58 -12.97
CA LEU A 16 -0.53 -3.03 -12.53
C LEU A 16 -1.59 -2.75 -13.60
N GLN A 17 -1.47 -1.63 -14.32
CA GLN A 17 -2.30 -1.33 -15.49
C GLN A 17 -2.10 -2.36 -16.61
N ALA A 18 -0.85 -2.71 -16.95
CA ALA A 18 -0.56 -3.72 -17.96
C ALA A 18 -1.07 -5.13 -17.56
N MET A 19 -1.16 -5.40 -16.25
CA MET A 19 -1.78 -6.61 -15.71
C MET A 19 -3.31 -6.55 -15.68
N HIS A 20 -3.93 -5.46 -16.14
CA HIS A 20 -5.38 -5.22 -16.09
C HIS A 20 -5.96 -5.22 -14.67
N VAL A 21 -5.18 -4.79 -13.67
CA VAL A 21 -5.69 -4.57 -12.31
C VAL A 21 -6.63 -3.35 -12.32
N PRO A 22 -7.82 -3.43 -11.71
CA PRO A 22 -8.74 -2.30 -11.64
C PRO A 22 -8.07 -1.05 -11.04
N TYR A 23 -8.41 0.13 -11.59
CA TYR A 23 -7.80 1.39 -11.18
C TYR A 23 -7.85 1.63 -9.66
N GLU A 24 -9.02 1.42 -9.06
CA GLU A 24 -9.23 1.58 -7.61
C GLU A 24 -8.32 0.66 -6.78
N ALA A 25 -8.14 -0.58 -7.22
CA ALA A 25 -7.24 -1.54 -6.56
C ALA A 25 -5.75 -1.19 -6.78
N ALA A 26 -5.41 -0.59 -7.92
CA ALA A 26 -4.03 -0.22 -8.25
C ALA A 26 -3.54 0.99 -7.42
N ILE A 27 -4.40 1.97 -7.16
CA ILE A 27 -4.08 3.18 -6.38
C ILE A 27 -3.77 2.85 -4.91
N GLY A 28 -4.47 1.86 -4.33
CA GLY A 28 -4.26 1.41 -2.95
C GLY A 28 -3.22 0.30 -2.78
N SER A 29 -2.45 -0.02 -3.82
CA SER A 29 -1.53 -1.16 -3.77
C SER A 29 -0.28 -0.90 -2.91
N LEU A 30 0.11 -1.91 -2.12
CA LEU A 30 1.31 -1.88 -1.28
C LEU A 30 2.21 -3.08 -1.64
N ARG A 31 3.48 -2.82 -1.94
CA ARG A 31 4.49 -3.87 -2.14
C ARG A 31 5.56 -3.76 -1.05
N LEU A 32 5.69 -4.82 -0.27
CA LEU A 32 6.76 -4.99 0.71
C LEU A 32 7.78 -5.97 0.13
N THR A 33 9.02 -5.53 -0.02
CA THR A 33 10.13 -6.39 -0.47
C THR A 33 11.01 -6.68 0.74
N LEU A 34 11.23 -7.96 1.02
CA LEU A 34 12.13 -8.40 2.09
C LEU A 34 13.58 -8.48 1.59
N GLY A 35 14.52 -8.38 2.51
CA GLY A 35 15.96 -8.49 2.29
C GLY A 35 16.63 -9.34 3.39
N HIS A 36 17.94 -9.49 3.27
CA HIS A 36 18.72 -10.41 4.12
C HIS A 36 18.64 -10.13 5.63
N SER A 37 18.39 -8.88 6.03
CA SER A 37 18.30 -8.47 7.43
C SER A 37 16.89 -8.58 8.02
N ASN A 38 15.90 -9.01 7.24
CA ASN A 38 14.56 -9.23 7.80
C ASN A 38 14.54 -10.51 8.65
N THR A 39 13.71 -10.46 9.67
CA THR A 39 13.51 -11.53 10.65
C THR A 39 12.01 -11.71 10.86
N ASP A 40 11.63 -12.81 11.50
CA ASP A 40 10.22 -13.13 11.77
C ASP A 40 9.56 -12.04 12.63
N GLU A 41 10.30 -11.44 13.57
CA GLU A 41 9.77 -10.34 14.40
C GLU A 41 9.37 -9.12 13.58
N HIS A 42 10.05 -8.86 12.45
CA HIS A 42 9.64 -7.79 11.54
C HIS A 42 8.31 -8.11 10.83
N VAL A 43 8.09 -9.38 10.51
CA VAL A 43 6.83 -9.84 9.89
C VAL A 43 5.71 -9.76 10.92
N ASP A 44 5.95 -10.24 12.13
CA ASP A 44 4.99 -10.18 13.24
C ASP A 44 4.56 -8.74 13.52
N TYR A 45 5.52 -7.81 13.57
CA TYR A 45 5.23 -6.39 13.73
C TYR A 45 4.36 -5.82 12.61
N VAL A 46 4.61 -6.21 11.35
CA VAL A 46 3.76 -5.79 10.23
C VAL A 46 2.35 -6.37 10.37
N LEU A 47 2.22 -7.63 10.78
CA LEU A 47 0.93 -8.29 10.99
C LEU A 47 0.13 -7.68 12.14
N GLU A 48 0.80 -7.17 13.17
CA GLU A 48 0.18 -6.46 14.29
C GLU A 48 -0.35 -5.08 13.86
N VAL A 49 0.48 -4.30 13.16
CA VAL A 49 0.21 -2.87 12.93
C VAL A 49 -0.57 -2.60 11.64
N LEU A 50 -0.29 -3.33 10.56
CA LEU A 50 -0.85 -3.03 9.24
C LEU A 50 -2.40 -3.08 9.20
N PRO A 51 -3.08 -4.05 9.85
CA PRO A 51 -4.54 -4.09 9.88
C PRO A 51 -5.15 -2.82 10.49
N GLU A 52 -4.61 -2.33 11.61
CA GLU A 52 -5.12 -1.12 12.27
C GLU A 52 -4.98 0.11 11.37
N VAL A 53 -3.84 0.24 10.68
CA VAL A 53 -3.60 1.33 9.73
C VAL A 53 -4.61 1.29 8.58
N VAL A 54 -4.87 0.10 8.03
CA VAL A 54 -5.83 -0.10 6.94
C VAL A 54 -7.24 0.28 7.40
N GLU A 55 -7.66 -0.16 8.58
CA GLU A 55 -8.98 0.18 9.12
C GLU A 55 -9.13 1.70 9.34
N ARG A 56 -8.11 2.35 9.88
CA ARG A 56 -8.12 3.81 10.04
C ARG A 56 -8.25 4.54 8.70
N MET A 57 -7.55 4.09 7.66
CA MET A 57 -7.66 4.71 6.34
C MET A 57 -9.03 4.49 5.71
N ARG A 58 -9.61 3.30 5.85
CA ARG A 58 -10.98 3.02 5.40
C ARG A 58 -12.00 3.90 6.09
N ALA A 59 -11.87 4.11 7.40
CA ALA A 59 -12.78 4.97 8.15
C ALA A 59 -12.77 6.43 7.68
N ILE A 60 -11.61 6.95 7.25
CA ILE A 60 -11.49 8.32 6.72
C ILE A 60 -12.12 8.44 5.33
N HIS A 61 -11.95 7.43 4.47
CA HIS A 61 -12.44 7.45 3.09
C HIS A 61 -13.90 7.01 2.92
N ALA A 62 -14.45 6.24 3.87
CA ALA A 62 -15.87 5.86 3.87
C ALA A 62 -16.84 7.04 4.11
N VAL A 63 -16.33 8.19 4.54
CA VAL A 63 -17.14 9.42 4.71
C VAL A 63 -17.32 10.17 3.39
N THR A 64 -16.64 9.76 2.32
CA THR A 64 -16.57 10.50 1.04
C THR A 64 -16.99 9.68 -0.19
N ALA A 65 -17.63 8.52 0.00
CA ALA A 65 -18.18 7.68 -1.07
C ALA A 65 -19.72 7.67 -1.03
#